data_AF-A0A949MBB9-F1
#
_entry.id   AF-A0A949MBB9-F1
#
_cell.length_a   1.000
_cell.length_b   1.000
_cell.length_c   1.000
_cell.angle_alpha   90.00
_cell.angle_beta   90.00
_cell.angle_gamma   90.00
#
_symmetry.space_group_name_H-M   'P 1'
#
loop_
_entity.id
_entity.type
_entity.pdbx_description
1 polymer ?
#
loop_
_entity_poly.entity_id
_entity_poly.type
_entity_poly.pdbx_seq_one_letter_code
_entity_poly.pdbx_strand_id
1 'polypeptide(L)'
;MKRNGLSKLNSSSGHPGRVHHAALPCLALLAWLVWLPSPVVQAQEALRTPPATATHAPAQADLAAGFRHPPESARPLTWWHWINGNITRRGIAADLKAMKQFGEGGATIINVDVGVPPGTVSFMSPKWQEDFKFAVQEAHRLGLKLCVENCAGWSSSGGPWVTPPYAMQMVVSSTTHVRGPVRFDDTLKQPETRLGYYRDIEVLAFPTPPDQRRIRDIKVKADYDWRYGQQPDITSFPTKAIIPRDRIVNLSARMKKGGRLTWDVPGGNWTILRLGYTPIGTKNHPAPKEGEGLECDKLSRQALDEYWAGFMQKILDEIGPLAG
;
A
#
# COMPACT_ATOMS: atom_id res chain seq x y z
N MET A 1 -7.24 62.54 37.90
CA MET A 1 -6.65 63.47 38.87
C MET A 1 -7.18 63.11 40.25
N LYS A 2 -6.30 62.48 41.07
CA LYS A 2 -6.36 62.26 42.54
C LYS A 2 -7.56 61.45 43.13
N ARG A 3 -7.41 60.51 44.08
CA ARG A 3 -6.27 59.96 44.85
C ARG A 3 -6.75 58.75 45.68
N ASN A 4 -5.86 57.75 45.84
CA ASN A 4 -5.52 56.94 47.05
C ASN A 4 -6.59 56.06 47.73
N GLY A 5 -6.35 54.87 48.27
CA GLY A 5 -5.12 54.06 48.50
C GLY A 5 -5.20 53.30 49.85
N LEU A 6 -4.55 52.12 49.92
CA LEU A 6 -4.15 51.31 51.12
C LEU A 6 -5.25 50.50 51.87
N SER A 7 -5.00 49.34 52.53
CA SER A 7 -3.98 48.27 52.54
C SER A 7 -4.29 47.27 53.69
N LYS A 8 -3.76 46.03 53.59
CA LYS A 8 -3.38 45.04 54.66
C LYS A 8 -4.34 43.89 55.08
N LEU A 9 -3.98 42.68 54.63
CA LEU A 9 -3.50 41.47 55.35
C LEU A 9 -4.00 41.12 56.77
N ASN A 10 -4.48 39.87 56.93
CA ASN A 10 -4.08 38.77 57.89
C ASN A 10 -5.30 37.88 58.26
N SER A 11 -5.32 36.57 57.98
CA SER A 11 -4.69 35.41 58.65
C SER A 11 -5.51 34.79 59.81
N SER A 12 -5.71 33.47 59.77
CA SER A 12 -5.93 32.47 60.86
C SER A 12 -7.00 31.46 60.42
N SER A 13 -6.68 30.19 60.15
CA SER A 13 -6.24 29.06 61.01
C SER A 13 -7.35 28.48 61.90
N GLY A 14 -7.74 27.24 61.59
CA GLY A 14 -8.58 26.38 62.44
C GLY A 14 -8.27 24.90 62.19
N HIS A 15 -7.56 24.30 63.14
CA HIS A 15 -7.39 22.85 63.39
C HIS A 15 -8.53 22.37 64.33
N PRO A 16 -8.63 21.09 64.77
CA PRO A 16 -8.17 19.81 64.20
C PRO A 16 -9.23 18.67 64.34
N GLY A 17 -8.91 17.47 63.87
CA GLY A 17 -9.59 16.23 64.25
C GLY A 17 -8.84 14.98 63.80
N ARG A 18 -8.24 14.24 64.75
CA ARG A 18 -7.58 12.93 64.56
C ARG A 18 -8.61 11.80 64.66
N VAL A 19 -8.44 10.71 63.88
CA VAL A 19 -8.42 9.32 64.40
C VAL A 19 -7.47 8.48 63.54
N HIS A 20 -6.77 7.54 64.19
CA HIS A 20 -5.70 6.66 63.71
C HIS A 20 -6.16 5.55 62.74
N HIS A 21 -5.29 5.11 61.81
CA HIS A 21 -4.56 3.82 61.91
C HIS A 21 -3.56 3.58 60.75
N ALA A 22 -2.31 3.29 61.15
CA ALA A 22 -1.28 2.44 60.55
C ALA A 22 -0.95 2.48 59.04
N ALA A 23 0.25 2.98 58.71
CA ALA A 23 1.06 2.48 57.59
C ALA A 23 2.56 2.78 57.80
N LEU A 24 3.38 1.73 57.78
CA LEU A 24 4.85 1.72 57.68
C LEU A 24 5.21 0.32 57.15
N PRO A 25 6.34 0.11 56.48
CA PRO A 25 6.81 0.72 55.23
C PRO A 25 7.09 -0.37 54.16
N CYS A 26 7.14 -0.05 52.86
CA CYS A 26 7.77 -0.96 51.90
C CYS A 26 8.42 -0.23 50.72
N LEU A 27 9.60 0.32 50.99
CA LEU A 27 10.59 0.81 50.03
C LEU A 27 11.30 -0.38 49.33
N ALA A 28 10.54 -1.27 48.68
CA ALA A 28 11.09 -2.49 48.08
C ALA A 28 10.46 -2.89 46.72
N LEU A 29 9.93 -1.93 45.94
CA LEU A 29 9.27 -2.24 44.66
C LEU A 29 9.67 -1.32 43.49
N LEU A 30 10.81 -0.64 43.58
CA LEU A 30 11.35 0.21 42.49
C LEU A 30 12.66 -0.31 41.87
N ALA A 31 12.94 -1.62 42.00
CA ALA A 31 14.10 -2.28 41.39
C ALA A 31 13.75 -3.47 40.47
N TRP A 32 12.47 -3.65 40.10
CA TRP A 32 12.02 -4.80 39.29
C TRP A 32 11.36 -4.44 37.94
N LEU A 33 11.56 -3.21 37.44
CA LEU A 33 10.99 -2.74 36.17
C LEU A 33 12.02 -2.13 35.21
N VAL A 34 13.29 -2.56 35.30
CA VAL A 34 14.37 -2.10 34.40
C VAL A 34 15.00 -3.26 33.60
N TRP A 35 14.40 -4.46 33.63
CA TRP A 35 14.90 -5.58 32.83
C TRP A 35 13.77 -6.46 32.28
N LEU A 36 12.81 -5.82 31.61
CA LEU A 36 11.99 -6.52 30.63
C LEU A 36 12.41 -6.04 29.23
N PRO A 37 12.94 -6.93 28.37
CA PRO A 37 13.29 -6.54 27.02
C PRO A 37 12.04 -6.05 26.29
N SER A 38 12.19 -4.92 25.60
CA SER A 38 11.17 -4.35 24.70
C SER A 38 10.64 -5.44 23.75
N PRO A 39 9.36 -5.47 23.35
CA PRO A 39 8.79 -6.49 22.45
C PRO A 39 9.52 -6.59 21.09
N VAL A 40 10.36 -5.62 20.76
CA VAL A 40 11.27 -5.61 19.60
C VAL A 40 12.47 -6.57 19.78
N VAL A 41 12.96 -6.76 21.00
CA VAL A 41 14.10 -7.65 21.29
C VAL A 41 13.66 -9.12 21.28
N GLN A 42 12.44 -9.43 21.75
CA GLN A 42 11.88 -10.79 21.66
C GLN A 42 11.64 -11.23 20.20
N ALA A 43 11.29 -10.29 19.31
CA ALA A 43 11.16 -10.58 17.87
C ALA A 43 12.51 -10.86 17.19
N GLN A 44 13.62 -10.28 17.69
CA GLN A 44 14.96 -10.52 17.14
C GLN A 44 15.62 -11.78 17.68
N GLU A 45 15.32 -12.23 18.91
CA GLU A 45 15.78 -13.52 19.42
C GLU A 45 15.05 -14.71 18.77
N ALA A 46 13.76 -14.56 18.43
CA ALA A 46 13.00 -15.57 17.66
C ALA A 46 13.57 -15.80 16.24
N LEU A 47 14.28 -14.83 15.69
CA LEU A 47 14.99 -14.91 14.40
C LEU A 47 16.44 -15.42 14.53
N ARG A 48 16.96 -15.60 15.75
CA ARG A 48 18.34 -16.06 16.03
C ARG A 48 18.43 -17.48 16.57
N THR A 49 17.32 -18.07 17.02
CA THR A 49 17.25 -19.52 17.19
C THR A 49 17.39 -20.17 15.82
N PRO A 50 18.44 -20.99 15.57
CA PRO A 50 18.41 -21.90 14.44
C PRO A 50 17.10 -22.69 14.55
N PRO A 51 16.38 -22.96 13.45
CA PRO A 51 15.31 -23.93 13.53
C PRO A 51 15.90 -25.16 14.21
N ALA A 52 15.22 -25.67 15.24
CA ALA A 52 15.61 -26.92 15.89
C ALA A 52 16.00 -27.87 14.77
N THR A 53 17.27 -28.26 14.74
CA THR A 53 17.83 -29.05 13.65
C THR A 53 16.93 -30.27 13.55
N ALA A 54 16.08 -30.28 12.53
CA ALA A 54 15.38 -31.48 12.14
C ALA A 54 16.48 -32.41 11.65
N THR A 55 17.07 -33.18 12.56
CA THR A 55 17.95 -34.29 12.25
C THR A 55 17.08 -35.35 11.62
N HIS A 56 16.76 -35.17 10.35
CA HIS A 56 16.49 -36.22 9.39
C HIS A 56 17.13 -35.73 8.09
N ALA A 57 18.44 -35.94 7.96
CA ALA A 57 18.94 -36.22 6.63
C ALA A 57 18.18 -37.48 6.20
N PRO A 58 17.27 -37.41 5.20
CA PRO A 58 16.54 -38.60 4.78
C PRO A 58 17.59 -39.64 4.42
N ALA A 59 17.51 -40.81 5.06
CA ALA A 59 18.44 -41.90 4.79
C ALA A 59 18.51 -42.09 3.27
N GLN A 60 19.65 -42.44 2.69
CA GLN A 60 19.79 -42.55 1.23
C GLN A 60 18.75 -43.50 0.59
N ALA A 61 18.23 -44.46 1.36
CA ALA A 61 17.10 -45.32 1.01
C ALA A 61 15.75 -44.55 0.87
N ASP A 62 15.53 -43.53 1.68
CA ASP A 62 14.37 -42.61 1.67
C ASP A 62 14.39 -41.70 0.44
N LEU A 63 15.56 -41.18 0.04
CA LEU A 63 15.70 -40.40 -1.19
C LEU A 63 15.48 -41.26 -2.45
N ALA A 64 16.08 -42.46 -2.52
CA ALA A 64 15.88 -43.35 -3.65
C ALA A 64 14.42 -43.85 -3.76
N ALA A 65 13.77 -44.11 -2.62
CA ALA A 65 12.36 -44.47 -2.57
C ALA A 65 11.46 -43.30 -2.99
N GLY A 66 11.69 -42.10 -2.45
CA GLY A 66 10.97 -40.88 -2.82
C GLY A 66 11.19 -40.46 -4.27
N PHE A 67 12.35 -40.74 -4.86
CA PHE A 67 12.57 -40.49 -6.30
C PHE A 67 11.78 -41.47 -7.18
N ARG A 68 11.67 -42.75 -6.78
CA ARG A 68 10.87 -43.75 -7.49
C ARG A 68 9.36 -43.57 -7.28
N HIS A 69 8.97 -43.05 -6.12
CA HIS A 69 7.60 -42.77 -5.73
C HIS A 69 7.48 -41.34 -5.17
N PRO A 70 7.51 -40.31 -6.04
CA PRO A 70 7.47 -38.92 -5.61
C PRO A 70 6.24 -38.62 -4.74
N PRO A 71 6.40 -37.88 -3.63
CA PRO A 71 5.27 -37.45 -2.82
C PRO A 71 4.40 -36.46 -3.58
N GLU A 72 3.17 -36.23 -3.11
CA GLU A 72 2.25 -35.28 -3.76
C GLU A 72 2.79 -33.85 -3.80
N SER A 73 3.61 -33.46 -2.83
CA SER A 73 4.29 -32.15 -2.81
C SER A 73 5.31 -31.96 -3.93
N ALA A 74 5.74 -33.03 -4.60
CA ALA A 74 6.66 -32.99 -5.74
C ALA A 74 5.94 -32.96 -7.09
N ARG A 75 4.60 -33.09 -7.11
CA ARG A 75 3.84 -33.04 -8.36
C ARG A 75 3.81 -31.61 -8.92
N PRO A 76 3.94 -31.43 -10.24
CA PRO A 76 3.82 -30.11 -10.85
C PRO A 76 2.40 -29.57 -10.74
N LEU A 77 2.27 -28.25 -10.77
CA LEU A 77 1.01 -27.55 -10.97
C LEU A 77 0.97 -26.95 -12.38
N THR A 78 -0.22 -26.67 -12.88
CA THR A 78 -0.41 -26.03 -14.19
C THR A 78 -1.18 -24.70 -14.10
N TRP A 79 -1.02 -23.84 -15.09
CA TRP A 79 -1.89 -22.68 -15.27
C TRP A 79 -3.13 -23.09 -16.06
N TRP A 80 -4.29 -22.85 -15.46
CA TRP A 80 -5.58 -23.19 -16.05
C TRP A 80 -6.35 -21.91 -16.34
N HIS A 81 -6.23 -21.47 -17.59
CA HIS A 81 -6.87 -20.23 -18.04
C HIS A 81 -8.36 -20.47 -18.30
N TRP A 82 -9.20 -19.73 -17.58
CA TRP A 82 -10.63 -19.61 -17.87
C TRP A 82 -10.80 -18.45 -18.85
N ILE A 83 -10.96 -18.80 -20.12
CA ILE A 83 -10.85 -17.84 -21.22
C ILE A 83 -12.22 -17.24 -21.55
N ASN A 84 -12.33 -15.94 -21.29
CA ASN A 84 -13.39 -15.02 -21.68
C ASN A 84 -14.79 -15.50 -21.29
N GLY A 85 -14.96 -16.11 -20.11
CA GLY A 85 -16.26 -16.60 -19.64
C GLY A 85 -16.76 -17.87 -20.35
N ASN A 86 -15.92 -18.56 -21.12
CA ASN A 86 -16.23 -19.85 -21.74
C ASN A 86 -16.03 -20.99 -20.73
N ILE A 87 -16.89 -21.04 -19.72
CA ILE A 87 -16.77 -21.95 -18.57
C ILE A 87 -17.98 -22.88 -18.53
N THR A 88 -17.76 -24.18 -18.32
CA THR A 88 -18.83 -25.14 -18.09
C THR A 88 -18.43 -26.14 -17.00
N ARG A 89 -19.38 -26.56 -16.15
CA ARG A 89 -19.13 -27.59 -15.12
C ARG A 89 -18.66 -28.92 -15.73
N ARG A 90 -19.18 -29.28 -16.91
CA ARG A 90 -18.73 -30.47 -17.64
C ARG A 90 -17.25 -30.37 -18.03
N GLY A 91 -16.83 -29.20 -18.54
CA GLY A 91 -15.42 -28.93 -18.86
C GLY A 91 -14.54 -28.97 -17.61
N ILE A 92 -14.94 -28.26 -16.55
CA ILE A 92 -14.25 -28.25 -15.24
C ILE A 92 -13.99 -29.68 -14.74
N ALA A 93 -15.03 -30.52 -14.68
CA ALA A 93 -14.89 -31.89 -14.19
C ALA A 93 -14.00 -32.76 -15.09
N ALA A 94 -14.07 -32.57 -16.42
CA ALA A 94 -13.24 -33.29 -17.37
C ALA A 94 -11.76 -32.88 -17.25
N ASP A 95 -11.47 -31.58 -17.16
CA ASP A 95 -10.12 -31.03 -17.04
C ASP A 95 -9.45 -31.51 -15.75
N LEU A 96 -10.11 -31.35 -14.59
CA LEU A 96 -9.57 -31.79 -13.31
C LEU A 96 -9.36 -33.31 -13.25
N LYS A 97 -10.27 -34.10 -13.84
CA LYS A 97 -10.09 -35.55 -13.96
C LYS A 97 -8.85 -35.88 -14.81
N ALA A 98 -8.64 -35.18 -15.91
CA ALA A 98 -7.45 -35.36 -16.76
C ALA A 98 -6.17 -34.98 -16.00
N MET A 99 -6.13 -33.84 -15.31
CA MET A 99 -5.00 -33.43 -14.47
C MET A 99 -4.62 -34.52 -13.45
N LYS A 100 -5.62 -35.10 -12.77
CA LYS A 100 -5.37 -36.21 -11.84
C LYS A 100 -4.81 -37.45 -12.54
N GLN A 101 -5.32 -37.80 -13.72
CA GLN A 101 -4.86 -38.95 -14.51
C GLN A 101 -3.42 -38.79 -15.00
N PHE A 102 -3.01 -37.57 -15.38
CA PHE A 102 -1.64 -37.27 -15.80
C PHE A 102 -0.66 -37.10 -14.63
N GLY A 103 -1.14 -37.14 -13.39
CA GLY A 103 -0.30 -37.05 -12.19
C GLY A 103 0.05 -35.63 -11.77
N GLU A 104 -0.72 -34.63 -12.20
CA GLU A 104 -0.58 -33.25 -11.72
C GLU A 104 -1.00 -33.14 -10.25
N GLY A 105 -0.37 -32.20 -9.53
CA GLY A 105 -0.71 -31.87 -8.15
C GLY A 105 -1.89 -30.92 -8.04
N GLY A 106 -2.26 -30.25 -9.14
CA GLY A 106 -3.31 -29.23 -9.16
C GLY A 106 -3.05 -28.10 -10.17
N ALA A 107 -3.75 -26.98 -10.00
CA ALA A 107 -3.74 -25.89 -10.98
C ALA A 107 -3.97 -24.51 -10.35
N THR A 108 -3.57 -23.45 -11.05
CA THR A 108 -3.93 -22.06 -10.76
C THR A 108 -4.96 -21.56 -11.77
N ILE A 109 -6.13 -21.13 -11.30
CA ILE A 109 -7.15 -20.50 -12.15
C ILE A 109 -6.74 -19.06 -12.48
N ILE A 110 -6.71 -18.74 -13.77
CA ILE A 110 -6.42 -17.40 -14.30
C ILE A 110 -7.57 -16.98 -15.22
N ASN A 111 -8.25 -15.88 -14.93
CA ASN A 111 -9.41 -15.42 -15.72
C ASN A 111 -8.97 -14.37 -16.74
N VAL A 112 -8.95 -14.69 -18.03
CA VAL A 112 -8.42 -13.81 -19.09
C VAL A 112 -9.44 -13.61 -20.21
N ASP A 113 -9.28 -12.61 -21.08
CA ASP A 113 -10.15 -12.35 -22.24
C ASP A 113 -9.48 -12.64 -23.61
N VAL A 114 -8.35 -13.35 -23.61
CA VAL A 114 -7.47 -13.46 -24.78
C VAL A 114 -7.98 -14.44 -25.83
N GLY A 115 -8.03 -14.00 -27.09
CA GLY A 115 -8.00 -14.88 -28.27
C GLY A 115 -9.30 -15.59 -28.64
N VAL A 116 -10.39 -15.43 -27.88
CA VAL A 116 -11.71 -16.03 -28.19
C VAL A 116 -12.85 -15.07 -27.87
N PRO A 117 -14.02 -15.18 -28.54
CA PRO A 117 -15.20 -14.40 -28.21
C PRO A 117 -15.70 -14.62 -26.77
N PRO A 118 -16.43 -13.64 -26.19
CA PRO A 118 -17.03 -13.78 -24.86
C PRO A 118 -18.01 -14.95 -24.79
N GLY A 119 -17.86 -15.76 -23.77
CA GLY A 119 -18.80 -16.79 -23.35
C GLY A 119 -19.93 -16.21 -22.49
N THR A 120 -20.68 -17.09 -21.84
CA THR A 120 -21.90 -16.73 -21.11
C THR A 120 -21.70 -16.51 -19.61
N VAL A 121 -20.51 -16.75 -19.09
CA VAL A 121 -20.20 -16.65 -17.65
C VAL A 121 -19.32 -15.44 -17.38
N SER A 122 -19.94 -14.29 -17.10
CA SER A 122 -19.23 -13.07 -16.70
C SER A 122 -18.46 -13.26 -15.39
N PHE A 123 -17.24 -12.71 -15.32
CA PHE A 123 -16.38 -12.78 -14.15
C PHE A 123 -17.10 -12.28 -12.88
N MET A 124 -16.96 -13.02 -11.78
CA MET A 124 -17.60 -12.74 -10.48
C MET A 124 -19.13 -12.65 -10.45
N SER A 125 -19.83 -13.00 -11.54
CA SER A 125 -21.28 -13.21 -11.50
C SER A 125 -21.65 -14.36 -10.56
N PRO A 126 -22.92 -14.47 -10.09
CA PRO A 126 -23.36 -15.62 -9.28
C PRO A 126 -23.02 -16.97 -9.94
N LYS A 127 -23.23 -17.07 -11.26
CA LYS A 127 -22.88 -18.27 -12.03
C LYS A 127 -21.39 -18.58 -12.02
N TRP A 128 -20.53 -17.56 -12.11
CA TRP A 128 -19.07 -17.73 -12.01
C TRP A 128 -18.67 -18.22 -10.63
N GLN A 129 -19.24 -17.63 -9.57
CA GLN A 129 -18.94 -18.01 -8.18
C GLN A 129 -19.37 -19.46 -7.89
N GLU A 130 -20.53 -19.88 -8.40
CA GLU A 130 -20.99 -21.26 -8.34
C GLU A 130 -20.06 -22.23 -9.08
N ASP A 131 -19.60 -21.87 -10.28
CA ASP A 131 -18.69 -22.70 -11.07
C ASP A 131 -17.29 -22.77 -10.44
N PHE A 132 -16.81 -21.67 -9.85
CA PHE A 132 -15.55 -21.63 -9.08
C PHE A 132 -15.62 -22.53 -7.85
N LYS A 133 -16.71 -22.45 -7.07
CA LYS A 133 -16.96 -23.34 -5.94
C LYS A 133 -17.02 -24.80 -6.38
N PHE A 134 -17.70 -25.09 -7.48
CA PHE A 134 -17.74 -26.44 -8.06
C PHE A 134 -16.34 -26.94 -8.44
N ALA A 135 -15.49 -26.10 -9.04
CA ALA A 135 -14.10 -26.45 -9.35
C ALA A 135 -13.28 -26.76 -8.09
N VAL A 136 -13.43 -25.96 -7.03
CA VAL A 136 -12.78 -26.20 -5.73
C VAL A 136 -13.24 -27.52 -5.11
N GLN A 137 -14.55 -27.80 -5.14
CA GLN A 137 -15.12 -29.06 -4.63
C GLN A 137 -14.61 -30.28 -5.41
N GLU A 138 -14.55 -30.20 -6.74
CA GLU A 138 -14.03 -31.30 -7.57
C GLU A 138 -12.53 -31.49 -7.39
N ALA A 139 -11.74 -30.41 -7.28
CA ALA A 139 -10.32 -30.47 -6.99
C ALA A 139 -10.08 -31.15 -5.62
N HIS A 140 -10.82 -30.75 -4.59
CA HIS A 140 -10.76 -31.37 -3.27
C HIS A 140 -11.09 -32.86 -3.33
N ARG A 141 -12.17 -33.25 -4.02
CA ARG A 141 -12.58 -34.65 -4.20
C ARG A 141 -11.49 -35.50 -4.89
N LEU A 142 -10.71 -34.90 -5.78
CA LEU A 142 -9.64 -35.56 -6.53
C LEU A 142 -8.26 -35.50 -5.83
N GLY A 143 -8.15 -34.78 -4.71
CA GLY A 143 -6.88 -34.51 -4.04
C GLY A 143 -5.95 -33.64 -4.88
N LEU A 144 -6.50 -32.64 -5.57
CA LEU A 144 -5.77 -31.63 -6.32
C LEU A 144 -5.77 -30.29 -5.55
N LYS A 145 -4.64 -29.58 -5.58
CA LYS A 145 -4.53 -28.23 -5.01
C LYS A 145 -4.96 -27.19 -6.03
N LEU A 146 -5.94 -26.37 -5.68
CA LEU A 146 -6.38 -25.27 -6.54
C LEU A 146 -5.88 -23.93 -5.98
N CYS A 147 -5.25 -23.15 -6.84
CA CYS A 147 -4.88 -21.76 -6.60
C CYS A 147 -5.70 -20.85 -7.52
N VAL A 148 -5.71 -19.56 -7.25
CA VAL A 148 -6.37 -18.55 -8.07
C VAL A 148 -5.53 -17.28 -8.07
N GLU A 149 -5.45 -16.61 -9.22
CA GLU A 149 -4.86 -15.27 -9.30
C GLU A 149 -5.66 -14.28 -8.45
N ASN A 150 -4.97 -13.30 -7.88
CA ASN A 150 -5.59 -12.34 -6.95
C ASN A 150 -6.54 -11.33 -7.63
N CYS A 151 -6.59 -11.28 -8.95
CA CYS A 151 -7.54 -10.49 -9.71
C CYS A 151 -7.92 -11.19 -11.02
N ALA A 152 -8.83 -10.56 -11.79
CA ALA A 152 -8.96 -10.90 -13.19
C ALA A 152 -7.67 -10.52 -13.96
N GLY A 153 -7.34 -11.32 -14.96
CA GLY A 153 -6.05 -11.31 -15.66
C GLY A 153 -4.96 -12.04 -14.90
N TRP A 154 -3.72 -11.89 -15.38
CA TRP A 154 -2.54 -12.46 -14.75
C TRP A 154 -1.71 -11.42 -13.99
N SER A 155 -2.07 -10.14 -14.08
CA SER A 155 -1.33 -9.08 -13.40
C SER A 155 -2.15 -7.80 -13.21
N SER A 156 -2.00 -7.08 -12.09
CA SER A 156 -1.28 -7.49 -10.87
C SER A 156 -2.17 -7.47 -9.64
N SER A 157 -2.89 -6.38 -9.37
CA SER A 157 -3.77 -6.26 -8.22
C SER A 157 -4.82 -5.18 -8.47
N GLY A 158 -5.57 -5.35 -9.56
CA GLY A 158 -6.58 -4.40 -9.99
C GLY A 158 -7.99 -4.98 -10.02
N GLY A 159 -8.98 -4.10 -10.05
CA GLY A 159 -10.37 -4.50 -10.21
C GLY A 159 -11.32 -3.30 -10.24
N PRO A 160 -12.55 -3.45 -10.75
CA PRO A 160 -13.51 -2.35 -10.90
C PRO A 160 -13.95 -1.73 -9.56
N TRP A 161 -13.72 -2.42 -8.45
CA TRP A 161 -13.99 -1.92 -7.10
C TRP A 161 -12.91 -0.98 -6.55
N VAL A 162 -11.73 -0.93 -7.16
CA VAL A 162 -10.66 -0.02 -6.73
C VAL A 162 -10.99 1.39 -7.19
N THR A 163 -11.27 2.28 -6.23
CA THR A 163 -11.62 3.68 -6.51
C THR A 163 -10.37 4.56 -6.65
N PRO A 164 -10.47 5.74 -7.30
CA PRO A 164 -9.34 6.65 -7.47
C PRO A 164 -8.50 6.95 -6.20
N PRO A 165 -9.09 7.16 -5.00
CA PRO A 165 -8.32 7.34 -3.77
C PRO A 165 -7.44 6.15 -3.35
N TYR A 166 -7.77 4.94 -3.80
CA TYR A 166 -7.08 3.70 -3.43
C TYR A 166 -6.29 3.09 -4.59
N ALA A 167 -6.24 3.75 -5.74
CA ALA A 167 -5.43 3.34 -6.88
C ALA A 167 -3.96 3.79 -6.71
N MET A 168 -3.04 3.22 -7.49
CA MET A 168 -1.64 3.69 -7.52
C MET A 168 -1.58 5.20 -7.77
N GLN A 169 -0.84 5.93 -6.93
CA GLN A 169 -0.74 7.40 -6.98
C GLN A 169 0.58 7.85 -7.61
N MET A 170 0.57 9.06 -8.17
CA MET A 170 1.76 9.78 -8.62
C MET A 170 1.74 11.22 -8.10
N VAL A 171 2.92 11.74 -7.75
CA VAL A 171 3.07 13.14 -7.38
C VAL A 171 2.90 14.00 -8.63
N VAL A 172 2.19 15.12 -8.51
CA VAL A 172 1.99 16.12 -9.57
C VAL A 172 2.30 17.50 -9.02
N SER A 173 2.64 18.43 -9.89
CA SER A 173 2.97 19.79 -9.45
C SER A 173 2.50 20.88 -10.42
N SER A 174 2.35 22.08 -9.89
CA SER A 174 2.18 23.30 -10.66
C SER A 174 3.10 24.39 -10.09
N THR A 175 3.38 25.41 -10.90
CA THR A 175 4.30 26.49 -10.53
C THR A 175 3.70 27.84 -10.82
N THR A 176 3.81 28.75 -9.86
CA THR A 176 3.46 30.17 -9.99
C THR A 176 4.71 31.02 -9.69
N HIS A 177 5.00 32.01 -10.53
CA HIS A 177 6.11 32.94 -10.32
C HIS A 177 5.59 34.28 -9.82
N VAL A 178 6.23 34.85 -8.80
CA VAL A 178 5.83 36.13 -8.21
C VAL A 178 7.09 36.97 -7.95
N ARG A 179 7.02 38.27 -8.27
CA ARG A 179 8.06 39.24 -7.92
C ARG A 179 7.60 40.08 -6.74
N GLY A 180 8.30 39.98 -5.62
CA GLY A 180 8.08 40.83 -4.45
C GLY A 180 8.95 42.10 -4.45
N PRO A 181 8.71 43.02 -3.51
CA PRO A 181 7.75 42.90 -2.41
C PRO A 181 6.32 43.15 -2.88
N VAL A 182 5.39 42.23 -2.57
CA VAL A 182 3.96 42.36 -2.90
C VAL A 182 3.12 41.49 -1.98
N ARG A 183 1.90 41.92 -1.65
CA ARG A 183 0.90 41.04 -1.05
C ARG A 183 0.25 40.20 -2.15
N PHE A 184 0.68 38.95 -2.29
CA PHE A 184 0.05 37.99 -3.19
C PHE A 184 -1.28 37.53 -2.58
N ASP A 185 -2.37 37.62 -3.34
CA ASP A 185 -3.68 37.13 -2.95
C ASP A 185 -4.42 36.62 -4.20
N ASP A 186 -4.11 35.39 -4.60
CA ASP A 186 -4.67 34.79 -5.81
C ASP A 186 -4.79 33.27 -5.66
N THR A 187 -5.45 32.63 -6.63
CA THR A 187 -5.64 31.18 -6.70
C THR A 187 -4.48 30.53 -7.42
N LEU A 188 -3.77 29.64 -6.72
CA LEU A 188 -2.71 28.84 -7.32
C LEU A 188 -3.31 27.84 -8.32
N LYS A 189 -2.69 27.74 -9.51
CA LYS A 189 -3.05 26.74 -10.52
C LYS A 189 -3.08 25.34 -9.89
N GLN A 190 -4.16 24.60 -10.07
CA GLN A 190 -4.22 23.20 -9.65
C GLN A 190 -3.28 22.37 -10.53
N PRO A 191 -2.46 21.46 -9.95
CA PRO A 191 -1.76 20.44 -10.69
C PRO A 191 -2.70 19.50 -11.48
N GLU A 192 -2.12 18.61 -12.26
CA GLU A 192 -2.88 17.61 -13.03
C GLU A 192 -3.87 16.83 -12.15
N THR A 193 -5.06 16.58 -12.69
CA THR A 193 -6.12 15.80 -12.04
C THR A 193 -6.54 14.71 -13.00
N ARG A 194 -6.27 13.45 -12.64
CA ARG A 194 -6.71 12.25 -13.35
C ARG A 194 -7.90 11.63 -12.63
N LEU A 195 -8.81 11.04 -13.41
CA LEU A 195 -9.96 10.31 -12.89
C LEU A 195 -10.80 11.11 -11.87
N GLY A 196 -10.85 12.44 -12.02
CA GLY A 196 -11.57 13.34 -11.12
C GLY A 196 -10.99 13.42 -9.69
N TYR A 197 -9.78 12.89 -9.44
CA TYR A 197 -9.18 12.83 -8.11
C TYR A 197 -7.87 13.61 -8.03
N TYR A 198 -7.76 14.47 -7.03
CA TYR A 198 -6.55 15.20 -6.70
C TYR A 198 -6.53 15.52 -5.20
N ARG A 199 -5.34 15.47 -4.60
CA ARG A 199 -5.11 15.92 -3.21
C ARG A 199 -3.82 16.71 -3.13
N ASP A 200 -3.86 17.83 -2.42
CA ASP A 200 -2.67 18.61 -2.10
C ASP A 200 -1.74 17.82 -1.15
N ILE A 201 -0.43 17.94 -1.36
CA ILE A 201 0.63 17.47 -0.46
C ILE A 201 1.15 18.68 0.31
N GLU A 202 1.79 19.62 -0.39
CA GLU A 202 2.44 20.78 0.21
C GLU A 202 2.47 21.95 -0.80
N VAL A 203 2.51 23.19 -0.29
CA VAL A 203 2.80 24.40 -1.05
C VAL A 203 4.11 24.98 -0.55
N LEU A 204 5.14 24.96 -1.38
CA LEU A 204 6.47 25.46 -1.05
C LEU A 204 6.77 26.72 -1.84
N ALA A 205 7.43 27.70 -1.25
CA ALA A 205 7.97 28.84 -1.96
C ALA A 205 9.47 28.96 -1.73
N PHE A 206 10.20 29.36 -2.77
CA PHE A 206 11.65 29.57 -2.69
C PHE A 206 12.09 30.70 -3.63
N PRO A 207 13.21 31.40 -3.33
CA PRO A 207 13.77 32.37 -4.25
C PRO A 207 14.11 31.67 -5.57
N THR A 208 13.61 32.21 -6.68
CA THR A 208 13.87 31.67 -8.01
C THR A 208 15.37 31.77 -8.30
N PRO A 209 16.09 30.66 -8.51
CA PRO A 209 17.52 30.70 -8.81
C PRO A 209 17.78 31.50 -10.10
N PRO A 210 18.80 32.38 -10.15
CA PRO A 210 19.15 33.07 -11.39
C PRO A 210 19.55 32.13 -12.53
N ASP A 211 20.17 30.99 -12.19
CA ASP A 211 20.50 29.94 -13.16
C ASP A 211 19.40 28.87 -13.16
N GLN A 212 18.74 28.70 -14.31
CA GLN A 212 17.58 27.83 -14.47
C GLN A 212 17.92 26.38 -14.85
N ARG A 213 19.19 25.96 -14.74
CA ARG A 213 19.57 24.55 -14.93
C ARG A 213 18.70 23.61 -14.09
N ARG A 214 18.34 22.47 -14.67
CA ARG A 214 17.49 21.44 -14.05
C ARG A 214 18.25 20.15 -13.87
N ILE A 215 17.79 19.33 -12.93
CA ILE A 215 18.30 17.97 -12.76
C ILE A 215 18.01 17.19 -14.04
N ARG A 216 19.07 16.68 -14.68
CA ARG A 216 18.97 15.81 -15.85
C ARG A 216 18.20 14.55 -15.50
N ASP A 217 17.39 14.06 -16.42
CA ASP A 217 16.58 12.84 -16.27
C ASP A 217 15.70 12.81 -15.01
N ILE A 218 15.18 13.96 -14.60
CA ILE A 218 14.38 14.06 -13.36
C ILE A 218 13.18 13.09 -13.35
N LYS A 219 12.57 12.81 -14.51
CA LYS A 219 11.48 11.84 -14.62
C LYS A 219 11.92 10.46 -14.14
N VAL A 220 13.10 10.01 -14.57
CA VAL A 220 13.63 8.69 -14.22
C VAL A 220 14.17 8.65 -12.78
N LYS A 221 14.69 9.77 -12.28
CA LYS A 221 15.19 9.89 -10.90
C LYS A 221 14.08 10.06 -9.86
N ALA A 222 12.88 10.42 -10.29
CA ALA A 222 11.70 10.58 -9.45
C ALA A 222 10.63 9.51 -9.78
N ASP A 223 11.04 8.40 -10.39
CA ASP A 223 10.22 7.22 -10.69
C ASP A 223 8.93 7.48 -11.51
N TYR A 224 8.92 8.53 -12.32
CA TYR A 224 7.90 8.73 -13.36
C TYR A 224 8.17 7.89 -14.61
N ASP A 225 9.40 7.40 -14.75
CA ASP A 225 9.86 6.58 -15.87
C ASP A 225 10.94 5.62 -15.36
N TRP A 226 11.16 4.52 -16.08
CA TRP A 226 12.08 3.47 -15.66
C TRP A 226 13.32 3.42 -16.56
N ARG A 227 14.46 3.01 -15.99
CA ARG A 227 15.72 2.82 -16.74
C ARG A 227 16.62 1.83 -16.02
N TYR A 228 17.13 0.83 -16.74
CA TYR A 228 18.15 -0.07 -16.21
C TYR A 228 19.51 0.62 -16.05
N GLY A 229 20.29 0.16 -15.06
CA GLY A 229 21.69 0.55 -14.92
C GLY A 229 21.92 2.01 -14.52
N GLN A 230 20.97 2.63 -13.80
CA GLN A 230 21.17 4.00 -13.31
C GLN A 230 22.42 4.10 -12.45
N GLN A 231 23.27 5.08 -12.76
CA GLN A 231 24.44 5.42 -11.95
C GLN A 231 24.13 6.66 -11.10
N PRO A 232 24.75 6.80 -9.92
CA PRO A 232 24.65 8.01 -9.14
C PRO A 232 25.02 9.24 -9.97
N ASP A 233 24.17 10.27 -9.96
CA ASP A 233 24.50 11.54 -10.59
C ASP A 233 25.38 12.38 -9.65
N ILE A 234 26.68 12.35 -9.90
CA ILE A 234 27.70 13.10 -9.14
C ILE A 234 27.95 14.50 -9.72
N THR A 235 27.10 14.99 -10.62
CA THR A 235 27.25 16.33 -11.22
C THR A 235 27.14 17.42 -10.14
N SER A 236 28.17 18.26 -10.03
CA SER A 236 28.11 19.48 -9.22
C SER A 236 27.33 20.58 -9.92
N PHE A 237 26.44 21.28 -9.20
CA PHE A 237 25.73 22.45 -9.71
C PHE A 237 26.34 23.75 -9.17
N PRO A 238 26.36 24.84 -9.95
CA PRO A 238 26.79 26.14 -9.45
C PRO A 238 25.81 26.63 -8.38
N THR A 239 26.31 27.35 -7.36
CA THR A 239 25.48 27.88 -6.27
C THR A 239 24.27 28.70 -6.76
N LYS A 240 24.41 29.40 -7.90
CA LYS A 240 23.34 30.19 -8.53
C LYS A 240 22.20 29.36 -9.11
N ALA A 241 22.37 28.03 -9.25
CA ALA A 241 21.35 27.08 -9.71
C ALA A 241 20.75 26.26 -8.55
N ILE A 242 21.27 26.41 -7.33
CA ILE A 242 20.84 25.64 -6.15
C ILE A 242 19.89 26.50 -5.32
N ILE A 243 18.78 25.89 -4.90
CA ILE A 243 17.86 26.50 -3.93
C ILE A 243 18.40 26.21 -2.52
N PRO A 244 18.78 27.22 -1.72
CA PRO A 244 19.22 26.98 -0.35
C PRO A 244 18.06 26.46 0.51
N ARG A 245 18.28 25.40 1.27
CA ARG A 245 17.21 24.70 2.03
C ARG A 245 16.56 25.59 3.09
N ASP A 246 17.34 26.44 3.72
CA ASP A 246 16.92 27.44 4.71
C ASP A 246 16.11 28.61 4.11
N ARG A 247 16.08 28.72 2.78
CA ARG A 247 15.30 29.72 2.03
C ARG A 247 13.99 29.17 1.49
N ILE A 248 13.68 27.90 1.73
CA ILE A 248 12.39 27.29 1.39
C ILE A 248 11.37 27.64 2.49
N VAL A 249 10.25 28.21 2.09
CA VAL A 249 9.13 28.57 2.96
C VAL A 249 7.98 27.61 2.70
N ASN A 250 7.50 26.94 3.75
CA ASN A 250 6.26 26.17 3.67
C ASN A 250 5.05 27.10 3.82
N LEU A 251 4.21 27.17 2.78
CA LEU A 251 3.01 27.99 2.69
C LEU A 251 1.71 27.17 2.79
N SER A 252 1.77 25.87 3.07
CA SER A 252 0.60 24.97 3.06
C SER A 252 -0.52 25.44 3.97
N ALA A 253 -0.19 25.85 5.20
CA ALA A 253 -1.17 26.38 6.15
C ALA A 253 -1.81 27.71 5.72
N ARG A 254 -1.24 28.40 4.71
CA ARG A 254 -1.72 29.68 4.19
C ARG A 254 -2.60 29.51 2.95
N MET A 255 -2.57 28.34 2.31
CA MET A 255 -3.46 28.03 1.18
C MET A 255 -4.82 27.60 1.72
N LYS A 256 -5.85 28.35 1.36
CA LYS A 256 -7.25 28.01 1.67
C LYS A 256 -7.74 26.90 0.74
N LYS A 257 -8.85 26.25 1.14
CA LYS A 257 -9.60 25.34 0.26
C LYS A 257 -9.88 26.03 -1.08
N GLY A 258 -9.72 25.29 -2.19
CA GLY A 258 -9.86 25.83 -3.54
C GLY A 258 -8.58 26.45 -4.12
N GLY A 259 -7.48 26.52 -3.35
CA GLY A 259 -6.17 26.92 -3.85
C GLY A 259 -5.83 28.41 -3.69
N ARG A 260 -6.70 29.20 -3.05
CA ARG A 260 -6.43 30.62 -2.80
C ARG A 260 -5.34 30.78 -1.74
N LEU A 261 -4.25 31.45 -2.09
CA LEU A 261 -3.12 31.71 -1.22
C LEU A 261 -3.00 33.22 -0.97
N THR A 262 -2.90 33.61 0.30
CA THR A 262 -2.53 34.97 0.69
C THR A 262 -1.15 34.96 1.34
N TRP A 263 -0.20 35.74 0.81
CA TRP A 263 1.17 35.78 1.29
C TRP A 263 1.84 37.13 1.00
N ASP A 264 2.43 37.75 2.03
CA ASP A 264 3.34 38.89 1.86
C ASP A 264 4.71 38.40 1.35
N VAL A 265 4.91 38.50 0.03
CA VAL A 265 6.08 37.98 -0.67
C VAL A 265 7.27 38.90 -0.40
N PRO A 266 8.40 38.39 0.12
CA PRO A 266 9.61 39.21 0.31
C PRO A 266 10.17 39.74 -1.01
N GLY A 267 11.03 40.75 -0.94
CA GLY A 267 11.74 41.28 -2.11
C GLY A 267 12.47 40.19 -2.90
N GLY A 268 12.38 40.26 -4.24
CA GLY A 268 13.04 39.32 -5.16
C GLY A 268 12.07 38.53 -6.04
N ASN A 269 12.62 37.63 -6.87
CA ASN A 269 11.83 36.71 -7.68
C ASN A 269 11.62 35.42 -6.89
N TRP A 270 10.37 34.97 -6.79
CA TRP A 270 9.96 33.78 -6.06
C TRP A 270 9.22 32.81 -6.95
N THR A 271 9.44 31.53 -6.69
CA THR A 271 8.70 30.42 -7.28
C THR A 271 7.87 29.76 -6.19
N ILE A 272 6.56 29.66 -6.41
CA ILE A 272 5.61 28.93 -5.57
C ILE A 272 5.33 27.60 -6.28
N LEU A 273 5.66 26.48 -5.63
CA LEU A 273 5.46 25.12 -6.08
C LEU A 273 4.30 24.51 -5.29
N ARG A 274 3.19 24.19 -5.96
CA ARG A 274 2.07 23.46 -5.36
C ARG A 274 2.21 22.00 -5.75
N LEU A 275 2.44 21.14 -4.76
CA LEU A 275 2.58 19.71 -4.89
C LEU A 275 1.27 19.03 -4.50
N GLY A 276 0.90 18.01 -5.24
CA GLY A 276 -0.22 17.14 -4.92
C GLY A 276 0.00 15.73 -5.46
N TYR A 277 -1.02 14.89 -5.36
CA TYR A 277 -1.02 13.59 -5.99
C TYR A 277 -2.37 13.29 -6.66
N THR A 278 -2.30 12.42 -7.66
CA THR A 278 -3.43 11.93 -8.46
C THR A 278 -3.15 10.49 -8.88
N PRO A 279 -4.14 9.68 -9.28
CA PRO A 279 -3.91 8.30 -9.63
C PRO A 279 -3.20 8.18 -10.97
N ILE A 280 -2.35 7.15 -11.12
CA ILE A 280 -1.65 6.87 -12.38
C ILE A 280 -2.65 6.49 -13.49
N GLY A 281 -3.66 5.69 -13.15
CA GLY A 281 -4.72 5.24 -14.07
C GLY A 281 -4.49 3.85 -14.70
N THR A 282 -3.42 3.15 -14.30
CA THR A 282 -3.14 1.78 -14.75
C THR A 282 -4.20 0.80 -14.26
N LYS A 283 -4.47 -0.23 -15.07
CA LYS A 283 -5.44 -1.29 -14.79
C LYS A 283 -4.81 -2.68 -14.90
N ASN A 284 -5.45 -3.66 -14.27
CA ASN A 284 -5.11 -5.07 -14.43
C ASN A 284 -5.38 -5.58 -15.85
N HIS A 285 -4.61 -6.57 -16.30
CA HIS A 285 -4.66 -7.09 -17.66
C HIS A 285 -4.07 -8.52 -17.76
N PRO A 286 -4.43 -9.32 -18.80
CA PRO A 286 -5.60 -9.21 -19.66
C PRO A 286 -6.83 -9.69 -18.90
N ALA A 287 -7.76 -8.79 -18.61
CA ALA A 287 -8.91 -9.08 -17.76
C ALA A 287 -10.20 -9.07 -18.58
N PRO A 288 -11.13 -10.01 -18.36
CA PRO A 288 -12.51 -9.83 -18.79
C PRO A 288 -13.04 -8.47 -18.36
N LYS A 289 -13.90 -7.87 -19.19
CA LYS A 289 -14.40 -6.51 -19.00
C LYS A 289 -14.97 -6.27 -17.60
N GLU A 290 -15.64 -7.27 -17.02
CA GLU A 290 -16.26 -7.20 -15.70
C GLU A 290 -15.25 -7.27 -14.55
N GLY A 291 -14.02 -7.73 -14.80
CA GLY A 291 -12.93 -7.78 -13.82
C GLY A 291 -11.86 -6.72 -14.03
N GLU A 292 -11.93 -5.93 -15.11
CA GLU A 292 -10.97 -4.85 -15.39
C GLU A 292 -11.24 -3.63 -14.49
N GLY A 293 -10.21 -3.11 -13.85
CA GLY A 293 -10.27 -1.83 -13.14
C GLY A 293 -8.92 -1.36 -12.62
N LEU A 294 -8.93 -0.32 -11.78
CA LEU A 294 -7.69 0.34 -11.36
C LEU A 294 -6.81 -0.60 -10.53
N GLU A 295 -5.50 -0.51 -10.75
CA GLU A 295 -4.49 -1.14 -9.89
C GLU A 295 -4.48 -0.48 -8.51
N CYS A 296 -4.59 -1.27 -7.44
CA CYS A 296 -4.54 -0.77 -6.07
C CYS A 296 -3.20 -0.09 -5.75
N ASP A 297 -3.21 0.85 -4.80
CA ASP A 297 -1.99 1.50 -4.33
C ASP A 297 -1.09 0.49 -3.60
N LYS A 298 0.03 0.15 -4.25
CA LYS A 298 1.00 -0.85 -3.79
C LYS A 298 1.75 -0.42 -2.53
N LEU A 299 1.70 0.86 -2.16
CA LEU A 299 2.36 1.40 -0.97
C LEU A 299 1.39 1.66 0.19
N SER A 300 0.10 1.37 0.01
CA SER A 300 -0.94 1.62 1.01
C SER A 300 -1.57 0.33 1.51
N ARG A 301 -1.40 0.05 2.81
CA ARG A 301 -2.08 -1.07 3.48
C ARG A 301 -3.60 -0.99 3.31
N GLN A 302 -4.17 0.20 3.51
CA GLN A 302 -5.61 0.40 3.39
C GLN A 302 -6.10 0.12 1.97
N ALA A 303 -5.36 0.56 0.95
CA ALA A 303 -5.74 0.27 -0.43
C ALA A 303 -5.70 -1.23 -0.75
N LEU A 304 -4.72 -1.95 -0.17
CA LEU A 304 -4.64 -3.41 -0.29
C LEU A 304 -5.83 -4.10 0.40
N ASP A 305 -6.22 -3.65 1.59
CA ASP A 305 -7.37 -4.19 2.33
C ASP A 305 -8.69 -4.00 1.53
N GLU A 306 -8.90 -2.80 0.98
CA GLU A 306 -10.06 -2.47 0.14
C GLU A 306 -10.08 -3.30 -1.15
N TYR A 307 -8.92 -3.49 -1.76
CA TYR A 307 -8.78 -4.36 -2.93
C TYR A 307 -9.08 -5.83 -2.59
N TRP A 308 -8.54 -6.35 -1.49
CA TRP A 308 -8.72 -7.73 -1.04
C TRP A 308 -10.20 -8.04 -0.75
N ALA A 309 -10.88 -7.13 -0.05
CA ALA A 309 -12.31 -7.24 0.24
C ALA A 309 -13.18 -7.29 -1.03
N GLY A 310 -12.71 -6.70 -2.13
CA GLY A 310 -13.45 -6.64 -3.38
C GLY A 310 -13.53 -7.96 -4.15
N PHE A 311 -12.59 -8.89 -3.92
CA PHE A 311 -12.53 -10.17 -4.63
C PHE A 311 -12.09 -11.35 -3.77
N MET A 312 -10.82 -11.35 -3.31
CA MET A 312 -10.25 -12.50 -2.61
C MET A 312 -11.06 -12.89 -1.37
N GLN A 313 -11.49 -11.91 -0.58
CA GLN A 313 -12.33 -12.21 0.58
C GLN A 313 -13.65 -12.87 0.18
N LYS A 314 -14.30 -12.41 -0.88
CA LYS A 314 -15.61 -12.93 -1.32
C LYS A 314 -15.52 -14.38 -1.77
N ILE A 315 -14.47 -14.74 -2.52
CA ILE A 315 -14.29 -16.13 -2.96
C ILE A 315 -13.92 -17.04 -1.79
N LEU A 316 -13.16 -16.55 -0.80
CA LEU A 316 -12.86 -17.29 0.43
C LEU A 316 -14.14 -17.55 1.23
N ASP A 317 -15.00 -16.54 1.38
CA ASP A 317 -16.28 -16.67 2.06
C ASP A 317 -17.20 -17.68 1.33
N GLU A 318 -17.21 -17.68 -0.01
CA GLU A 318 -18.03 -18.56 -0.83
C GLU A 318 -17.61 -20.05 -0.73
N ILE A 319 -16.30 -20.32 -0.69
CA ILE A 319 -15.77 -21.70 -0.60
C ILE A 319 -15.66 -22.19 0.86
N GLY A 320 -15.65 -21.26 1.83
CA GLY A 320 -15.73 -21.55 3.26
C GLY A 320 -14.64 -22.52 3.73
N PRO A 321 -14.99 -23.64 4.38
CA PRO A 321 -14.01 -24.62 4.92
C PRO A 321 -13.10 -25.28 3.88
N LEU A 322 -13.36 -25.11 2.58
CA LEU A 322 -12.48 -25.59 1.52
C LEU A 322 -11.31 -24.63 1.24
N ALA A 323 -11.32 -23.44 1.85
CA ALA A 323 -10.19 -22.53 1.81
C ALA A 323 -9.08 -23.00 2.75
N GLY A 324 -7.88 -23.23 2.19
CA GLY A 324 -6.62 -23.39 2.94
C GLY A 324 -6.55 -24.61 3.84
#